data_AF-A0A091R035-F1
#
_entry.id   AF-A0A091R035-F1
#
_cell.length_a   1.000
_cell.length_b   1.000
_cell.length_c   1.000
_cell.angle_alpha   90.00
_cell.angle_beta   90.00
_cell.angle_gamma   90.00
#
_symmetry.space_group_name_H-M   'P 1'
#
loop_
_entity.id
_entity.type
_entity.pdbx_description
1 polymer ?
#
loop_
_entity_poly.entity_id
_entity_poly.type
_entity_poly.pdbx_seq_one_letter_code
_entity_poly.pdbx_strand_id
1 'polypeptide(L)'
;QIKREKTENIPDLKNLVKEKFTALESENNDSDLQRNEKYLYFKDQLKEMRKQYNNNEDIEEIDEDIAVTQSQMNFICPITQMEMKRPVRNKVCGHIYEEDAILRIIENRKQQRKKVRCPKIGCSHADVKQADLLPDEAFKRAIDSQNKQ
;
A
#
# COMPACT_ATOMS: atom_id res chain seq x y z
N GLN A 1 -47.55 29.64 -57.75
CA GLN A 1 -46.32 28.84 -57.59
C GLN A 1 -45.91 28.93 -56.13
N ILE A 2 -46.06 27.85 -55.35
CA ILE A 2 -45.74 27.83 -53.92
C ILE A 2 -44.25 27.50 -53.78
N LYS A 3 -43.50 28.38 -53.10
CA LYS A 3 -42.06 28.23 -52.85
C LYS A 3 -41.83 26.99 -51.98
N ARG A 4 -41.05 26.03 -52.48
CA ARG A 4 -40.59 24.87 -51.70
C ARG A 4 -39.62 25.34 -50.62
N GLU A 5 -39.97 25.16 -49.36
CA GLU A 5 -39.05 25.34 -48.23
C GLU A 5 -37.91 24.33 -48.35
N LYS A 6 -36.67 24.83 -48.21
CA LYS A 6 -35.47 23.97 -48.16
C LYS A 6 -35.49 23.25 -46.82
N THR A 7 -35.58 21.92 -46.86
CA THR A 7 -35.41 21.07 -45.67
C THR A 7 -33.99 21.26 -45.13
N GLU A 8 -33.88 21.84 -43.94
CA GLU A 8 -32.61 21.93 -43.22
C GLU A 8 -32.24 20.53 -42.73
N ASN A 9 -31.09 20.02 -43.17
CA ASN A 9 -30.52 18.77 -42.66
C ASN A 9 -29.95 19.02 -41.26
N ILE A 10 -30.76 18.75 -40.23
CA ILE A 10 -30.33 18.82 -38.84
C ILE A 10 -29.50 17.56 -38.52
N PRO A 11 -28.21 17.68 -38.15
CA PRO A 11 -27.39 16.53 -37.80
C PRO A 11 -27.91 15.84 -36.54
N ASP A 12 -27.80 14.51 -36.49
CA ASP A 12 -28.12 13.75 -35.28
C ASP A 12 -27.03 13.99 -34.22
N LEU A 13 -27.29 14.95 -33.33
CA LEU A 13 -26.39 15.30 -32.24
C LEU A 13 -26.06 14.10 -31.35
N LYS A 14 -26.97 13.13 -31.19
CA LYS A 14 -26.74 11.95 -30.34
C LYS A 14 -25.65 11.07 -30.94
N ASN A 15 -25.67 10.88 -32.25
CA ASN A 15 -24.63 10.12 -32.95
C ASN A 15 -23.29 10.85 -32.94
N LEU A 16 -23.31 12.16 -33.17
CA LEU A 16 -22.09 12.97 -33.18
C LEU A 16 -21.38 12.96 -31.82
N VAL A 17 -22.16 13.08 -30.74
CA VAL A 17 -21.64 12.96 -29.37
C VAL A 17 -21.06 11.57 -29.15
N LYS A 18 -21.79 10.50 -29.49
CA LYS A 18 -21.31 9.12 -29.31
C LYS A 18 -20.00 8.85 -30.07
N GLU A 19 -19.89 9.33 -31.30
CA GLU A 19 -18.67 9.21 -32.11
C GLU A 19 -17.48 9.95 -31.46
N LYS A 20 -17.70 11.16 -30.96
CA LYS A 20 -16.64 11.92 -30.27
C LYS A 20 -16.20 11.27 -28.96
N PHE A 21 -17.13 10.75 -28.17
CA PHE A 21 -16.81 10.04 -26.92
C PHE A 21 -16.03 8.76 -27.19
N THR A 22 -16.45 7.94 -28.15
CA THR A 22 -15.74 6.70 -28.51
C THR A 22 -14.34 6.97 -29.06
N ALA A 23 -14.15 8.04 -29.84
CA ALA A 23 -12.83 8.46 -30.29
C ALA A 23 -11.92 8.85 -29.10
N LEU A 24 -12.41 9.65 -28.16
CA LEU A 24 -11.67 10.04 -26.96
C LEU A 24 -11.31 8.84 -26.08
N GLU A 25 -12.23 7.89 -25.89
CA GLU A 25 -11.97 6.68 -25.12
C GLU A 25 -10.88 5.81 -25.75
N SER A 26 -10.79 5.77 -27.09
CA SER A 26 -9.79 4.98 -27.81
C SER A 26 -8.36 5.50 -27.64
N GLU A 27 -8.19 6.77 -27.28
CA GLU A 27 -6.88 7.39 -27.02
C GLU A 27 -6.38 7.16 -25.58
N ASN A 28 -7.27 6.74 -24.67
CA ASN A 28 -6.89 6.46 -23.29
C ASN A 28 -6.01 5.20 -23.22
N ASN A 29 -4.87 5.31 -22.55
CA ASN A 29 -4.00 4.19 -22.27
C ASN A 29 -3.38 4.30 -20.88
N ASP A 30 -2.97 3.17 -20.32
CA ASP A 30 -2.47 3.09 -18.96
C ASP A 30 -1.02 3.59 -18.81
N SER A 31 -0.42 4.24 -19.82
CA SER A 31 1.01 4.63 -19.76
C SER A 31 1.31 5.53 -18.56
N ASP A 32 0.41 6.48 -18.24
CA ASP A 32 0.58 7.38 -17.09
C ASP A 32 0.47 6.62 -15.77
N LEU A 33 -0.44 5.64 -15.69
CA LEU A 33 -0.58 4.77 -14.52
C LEU A 33 0.65 3.90 -14.33
N GLN A 34 1.19 3.33 -15.41
CA GLN A 34 2.37 2.46 -15.38
C GLN A 34 3.67 3.18 -15.03
N ARG A 35 3.75 4.49 -15.28
CA ARG A 35 4.89 5.33 -14.86
C ARG A 35 4.75 5.88 -13.44
N ASN A 36 3.57 5.77 -12.83
CA ASN A 36 3.33 6.29 -11.50
C ASN A 36 4.05 5.44 -10.44
N GLU A 37 4.94 6.08 -9.66
CA GLU A 37 5.74 5.39 -8.63
C GLU A 37 4.88 4.64 -7.60
N LYS A 38 3.73 5.21 -7.20
CA LYS A 38 2.84 4.57 -6.23
C LYS A 38 2.16 3.33 -6.81
N TYR A 39 1.79 3.37 -8.09
CA TYR A 39 1.21 2.22 -8.79
C TYR A 39 2.23 1.09 -8.94
N LEU A 40 3.47 1.42 -9.31
CA LEU A 40 4.56 0.44 -9.42
C LEU A 40 4.84 -0.23 -8.08
N TYR A 41 4.93 0.54 -6.99
CA TYR A 41 5.11 0.02 -5.65
C TYR A 41 3.97 -0.91 -5.22
N PHE A 42 2.72 -0.51 -5.46
CA PHE A 42 1.56 -1.35 -5.17
C PHE A 42 1.54 -2.64 -5.99
N LYS A 43 1.87 -2.57 -7.29
CA LYS A 43 1.97 -3.74 -8.18
C LYS A 43 3.04 -4.72 -7.71
N ASP A 44 4.16 -4.21 -7.18
CA ASP A 44 5.21 -5.04 -6.60
C ASP A 44 4.75 -5.73 -5.31
N GLN A 45 4.08 -5.01 -4.41
CA GLN A 45 3.48 -5.61 -3.21
C GLN A 45 2.51 -6.74 -3.54
N LEU A 46 1.66 -6.59 -4.57
CA LEU A 46 0.74 -7.65 -5.00
C LEU A 46 1.46 -8.90 -5.51
N LYS A 47 2.61 -8.74 -6.19
CA LYS A 47 3.42 -9.87 -6.65
C LYS A 47 4.02 -10.62 -5.47
N GLU A 48 4.55 -9.90 -4.49
CA GLU A 48 5.11 -10.50 -3.27
C GLU A 48 4.04 -11.23 -2.45
N MET A 49 2.82 -10.67 -2.34
CA MET A 49 1.70 -11.36 -1.70
C MET A 49 1.31 -12.66 -2.42
N ARG A 50 1.27 -12.68 -3.75
CA ARG A 50 0.97 -13.92 -4.50
C ARG A 50 2.03 -15.01 -4.32
N LYS A 51 3.31 -14.63 -4.25
CA LYS A 51 4.40 -15.59 -3.98
C LYS A 51 4.24 -16.27 -2.62
N GLN A 52 3.67 -15.59 -1.63
CA GLN A 52 3.39 -16.18 -0.33
C GLN A 52 2.25 -17.21 -0.37
N TYR A 53 1.35 -17.13 -1.36
CA TYR A 53 0.19 -18.03 -1.50
C TYR A 53 0.40 -19.20 -2.48
N ASN A 54 1.27 -19.06 -3.50
CA ASN A 54 1.45 -20.05 -4.56
C ASN A 54 2.53 -21.13 -4.30
N ASN A 55 2.90 -21.39 -3.04
CA ASN A 55 3.78 -22.53 -2.71
C ASN A 55 3.00 -23.84 -2.45
N ASN A 56 1.69 -23.88 -2.71
CA ASN A 56 0.86 -25.07 -2.51
C ASN A 56 0.15 -25.46 -3.81
N GLU A 57 0.87 -26.08 -4.75
CA GLU A 57 0.24 -26.85 -5.85
C GLU A 57 0.02 -28.33 -5.51
N ASP A 58 0.39 -28.78 -4.30
CA ASP A 58 0.05 -30.11 -3.79
C ASP A 58 -0.67 -29.98 -2.44
N ILE A 59 -1.99 -29.96 -2.45
CA ILE A 59 -2.80 -30.28 -1.27
C ILE A 59 -3.60 -31.54 -1.63
N GLU A 60 -2.89 -32.67 -1.68
CA GLU A 60 -3.52 -33.96 -1.43
C GLU A 60 -3.80 -34.05 0.08
N GLU A 61 -5.08 -34.19 0.40
CA GLU A 61 -5.65 -34.67 1.67
C GLU A 61 -4.83 -34.35 2.95
N ILE A 62 -5.06 -33.17 3.52
CA ILE A 62 -4.76 -32.91 4.94
C ILE A 62 -6.10 -32.68 5.64
N ASP A 63 -6.34 -33.49 6.67
CA ASP A 63 -7.56 -33.59 7.49
C ASP A 63 -8.27 -32.26 7.79
N GLU A 64 -9.60 -32.33 7.81
CA GLU A 64 -10.62 -31.27 7.99
C GLU A 64 -10.59 -30.52 9.35
N ASP A 65 -9.43 -30.27 9.96
CA ASP A 65 -9.33 -29.54 11.24
C ASP A 65 -8.24 -28.44 11.26
N ILE A 66 -7.95 -27.79 10.12
CA ILE A 66 -7.20 -26.52 10.11
C ILE A 66 -8.18 -25.35 10.12
N ALA A 67 -8.41 -24.79 11.32
CA ALA A 67 -9.14 -23.52 11.44
C ALA A 67 -8.30 -22.37 10.86
N VAL A 68 -8.72 -21.84 9.71
CA VAL A 68 -8.15 -20.61 9.14
C VAL A 68 -8.48 -19.45 10.07
N THR A 69 -7.52 -19.07 10.92
CA THR A 69 -7.65 -17.87 11.75
C THR A 69 -7.18 -16.65 10.97
N GLN A 70 -7.94 -15.56 11.04
CA GLN A 70 -7.51 -14.28 10.49
C GLN A 70 -6.25 -13.84 11.24
N SER A 71 -5.14 -13.64 10.53
CA SER A 71 -3.92 -13.08 11.12
C SER A 71 -4.21 -11.67 11.62
N GLN A 72 -4.36 -11.50 12.94
CA GLN A 72 -4.54 -10.18 13.53
C GLN A 72 -3.23 -9.40 13.41
N MET A 73 -3.25 -8.28 12.69
CA MET A 73 -2.12 -7.36 12.65
C MET A 73 -1.97 -6.70 14.03
N ASN A 74 -0.76 -6.77 14.60
CA ASN A 74 -0.48 -6.13 15.87
C ASN A 74 -0.08 -4.66 15.65
N PHE A 75 -0.97 -3.73 15.99
CA PHE A 75 -0.77 -2.29 15.87
C PHE A 75 -0.06 -1.64 17.07
N ILE A 76 0.34 -2.44 18.06
CA ILE A 76 1.00 -1.97 19.28
C ILE A 76 2.51 -1.79 19.04
N CYS A 77 3.00 -0.59 19.33
CA CYS A 77 4.42 -0.27 19.24
C CYS A 77 5.22 -1.03 20.32
N PRO A 78 6.33 -1.71 19.96
CA PRO A 78 7.15 -2.42 20.94
C PRO A 78 7.90 -1.50 21.91
N ILE A 79 7.96 -0.19 21.64
CA ILE A 79 8.61 0.81 22.51
C ILE A 79 7.61 1.46 23.47
N THR A 80 6.50 1.97 22.94
CA THR A 80 5.51 2.72 23.74
C THR A 80 4.44 1.84 24.34
N GLN A 81 4.28 0.59 23.86
CA GLN A 81 3.20 -0.32 24.25
C GLN A 81 1.80 0.28 24.03
N MET A 82 1.70 1.23 23.10
CA MET A 82 0.47 1.86 22.65
C MET A 82 0.29 1.65 21.16
N GLU A 83 -0.93 1.82 20.67
CA GLU A 83 -1.22 1.82 19.24
C GLU A 83 -0.41 2.90 18.51
N MET A 84 0.19 2.53 17.37
CA MET A 84 1.02 3.42 16.57
C MET A 84 0.18 4.47 15.84
N LYS A 85 0.60 5.73 15.91
CA LYS A 85 0.02 6.85 15.17
C LYS A 85 0.83 7.17 13.93
N ARG A 86 2.17 7.16 14.04
CA ARG A 86 3.10 7.37 12.92
C ARG A 86 4.04 6.17 12.81
N PRO A 87 3.58 5.07 12.18
CA PRO A 87 4.38 3.87 12.05
C PRO A 87 5.55 4.09 11.09
N VAL A 88 6.76 3.78 11.54
CA VAL A 88 7.97 3.69 10.71
C VAL A 88 8.53 2.29 10.75
N ARG A 89 8.90 1.76 9.58
CA ARG A 89 9.49 0.44 9.41
C ARG A 89 11.00 0.56 9.25
N ASN A 90 11.76 -0.24 10.00
CA ASN A 90 13.18 -0.42 9.75
C ASN A 90 13.38 -1.32 8.52
N LYS A 91 14.03 -0.80 7.47
CA LYS A 91 14.26 -1.52 6.21
C LYS A 91 15.19 -2.74 6.32
N VAL A 92 15.97 -2.85 7.39
CA VAL A 92 16.93 -3.96 7.62
C VAL A 92 16.27 -5.15 8.30
N CYS A 93 15.41 -4.93 9.30
CA CYS A 93 14.80 -6.01 10.09
C CYS A 93 13.27 -6.10 9.97
N GLY A 94 12.63 -5.17 9.26
CA GLY A 94 11.19 -5.17 9.00
C GLY A 94 10.30 -4.76 10.19
N HIS A 95 10.87 -4.52 11.37
CA HIS A 95 10.09 -4.13 12.55
C HIS A 95 9.59 -2.69 12.46
N ILE A 96 8.39 -2.48 12.99
CA ILE A 96 7.65 -1.23 12.94
C ILE A 96 7.60 -0.61 14.34
N TYR A 97 7.75 0.71 14.40
CA TYR A 97 7.76 1.50 15.63
C TYR A 97 6.92 2.75 15.48
N GLU A 98 6.52 3.33 16.60
CA GLU A 98 6.13 4.74 16.64
C GLU A 98 7.36 5.63 16.35
N GLU A 99 7.22 6.53 15.38
CA GLU A 99 8.30 7.39 14.87
C GLU A 99 9.03 8.15 15.99
N ASP A 100 8.30 8.91 16.80
CA ASP A 100 8.90 9.73 17.87
C ASP A 100 9.65 8.87 18.88
N ALA A 101 9.12 7.68 19.17
CA ALA A 101 9.67 6.80 20.18
C ALA A 101 11.02 6.24 19.76
N ILE A 102 11.15 5.77 18.50
CA ILE A 102 12.42 5.24 18.00
C ILE A 102 13.44 6.35 17.77
N LEU A 103 13.03 7.52 17.27
CA LEU A 103 13.94 8.66 17.08
C LEU A 103 14.55 9.13 18.40
N ARG A 104 13.74 9.21 19.48
CA ARG A 104 14.23 9.53 20.82
C ARG A 104 15.25 8.53 21.34
N ILE A 105 15.05 7.23 21.11
CA ILE A 105 16.03 6.19 21.48
C ILE A 105 17.33 6.38 20.71
N ILE A 106 17.25 6.64 19.40
CA ILE A 106 18.41 6.85 18.54
C ILE A 106 19.22 8.05 19.01
N GLU A 107 18.55 9.18 19.28
CA GLU A 107 19.18 10.40 19.77
C GLU A 107 19.88 10.19 21.12
N ASN A 108 19.18 9.59 22.10
CA ASN A 108 19.73 9.31 23.43
C ASN A 108 20.97 8.40 23.36
N ARG A 109 20.96 7.38 22.50
CA ARG A 109 22.11 6.47 22.32
C ARG A 109 23.26 7.14 21.60
N LYS A 110 22.98 8.01 20.63
CA LYS A 110 23.99 8.81 19.92
C LYS A 110 24.74 9.72 20.89
N GLN A 111 24.04 10.39 21.82
CA GLN A 111 24.67 11.20 22.87
C GLN A 111 25.59 10.35 23.78
N GLN A 112 25.22 9.10 24.04
CA GLN A 112 26.04 8.14 24.79
C GLN A 112 27.15 7.47 23.96
N ARG A 113 27.32 7.84 22.68
CA ARG A 113 28.24 7.20 21.72
C ARG A 113 28.03 5.68 21.60
N LYS A 114 26.79 5.21 21.75
CA LYS A 114 26.39 3.80 21.67
C LYS A 114 25.54 3.53 20.43
N LYS A 115 25.65 2.32 19.90
CA LYS A 115 24.74 1.82 18.85
C LYS A 115 23.36 1.51 19.42
N VAL A 116 22.35 1.61 18.58
CA VAL A 116 20.96 1.34 18.93
C VAL A 116 20.62 -0.08 18.51
N ARG A 117 20.25 -0.92 19.47
CA ARG A 117 19.68 -2.23 19.16
C ARG A 117 18.20 -2.10 18.80
N CYS A 118 17.75 -2.98 17.91
CA CYS A 118 16.34 -3.16 17.59
C CYS A 118 15.52 -3.33 18.89
N PRO A 119 14.52 -2.47 19.16
CA PRO A 119 13.69 -2.60 20.36
C PRO A 119 12.77 -3.82 20.36
N LYS A 120 12.54 -4.48 19.20
CA LYS A 120 11.78 -5.73 19.17
C LYS A 120 12.59 -6.83 19.86
N ILE A 121 11.98 -7.42 20.88
CA ILE A 121 12.53 -8.56 21.64
C ILE A 121 12.90 -9.70 20.67
N GLY A 122 14.10 -10.26 20.86
CA GLY A 122 14.60 -11.38 20.05
C GLY A 122 15.21 -10.99 18.71
N CYS A 123 15.14 -9.72 18.28
CA CYS A 123 15.79 -9.30 17.05
C CYS A 123 17.31 -9.14 17.24
N SER A 124 18.08 -9.72 16.32
CA SER A 124 19.56 -9.67 16.32
C SER A 124 20.13 -8.35 15.78
N HIS A 125 19.32 -7.51 15.13
CA HIS A 125 19.79 -6.27 14.52
C HIS A 125 20.20 -5.24 15.58
N ALA A 126 21.48 -4.86 15.59
CA ALA A 126 22.10 -4.11 16.69
C ALA A 126 22.61 -2.69 16.32
N ASP A 127 22.31 -2.22 15.11
CA ASP A 127 22.81 -0.93 14.58
C ASP A 127 21.71 -0.15 13.85
N VAL A 128 20.58 0.09 14.53
CA VAL A 128 19.44 0.86 13.98
C VAL A 128 19.85 2.32 13.78
N LYS A 129 19.67 2.84 12.56
CA LYS A 129 19.91 4.25 12.23
C LYS A 129 18.63 4.93 11.76
N GLN A 130 18.59 6.25 11.91
CA GLN A 130 17.46 7.05 11.43
C GLN A 130 17.25 6.88 9.91
N ALA A 131 18.33 6.76 9.12
CA ALA A 131 18.26 6.52 7.68
C ALA A 131 17.73 5.12 7.28
N ASP A 132 17.55 4.21 8.25
CA ASP A 132 16.96 2.89 8.03
C ASP A 132 15.46 2.88 8.29
N LEU A 133 14.92 3.96 8.88
CA LEU A 133 13.51 4.10 9.21
C LEU A 133 12.78 4.77 8.04
N LEU A 134 11.79 4.08 7.51
CA LEU A 134 10.92 4.57 6.43
C LEU A 134 9.47 4.61 6.92
N PRO A 135 8.70 5.66 6.62
CA PRO A 135 7.26 5.69 6.91
C PRO A 135 6.55 4.47 6.30
N ASP A 136 5.66 3.85 7.08
CA ASP A 136 4.88 2.69 6.64
C ASP A 136 3.42 3.08 6.36
N GLU A 137 3.20 3.66 5.18
CA GLU A 137 1.88 4.13 4.73
C GLU A 137 0.85 2.99 4.56
N ALA A 138 1.32 1.77 4.29
CA ALA A 138 0.44 0.61 4.21
C ALA A 138 -0.06 0.22 5.61
N PHE A 139 0.85 0.16 6.58
CA PHE A 139 0.51 -0.12 7.97
C PHE A 139 -0.34 0.99 8.60
N LYS A 140 -0.03 2.26 8.29
CA LYS A 140 -0.85 3.40 8.74
C LYS A 140 -2.29 3.30 8.22
N ARG A 141 -2.48 2.98 6.95
CA ARG A 141 -3.82 2.76 6.36
C ARG A 141 -4.56 1.59 7.01
N ALA A 142 -3.84 0.52 7.39
CA ALA A 142 -4.44 -0.62 8.09
C ALA A 142 -4.96 -0.21 9.49
N ILE A 143 -4.18 0.55 10.25
CA ILE A 143 -4.59 1.13 11.55
C ILE A 143 -5.85 1.99 11.36
N ASP A 144 -5.81 2.93 10.41
CA ASP A 144 -6.91 3.87 10.18
C ASP A 144 -8.18 3.16 9.67
N SER A 145 -8.04 2.01 9.00
CA SER A 145 -9.17 1.18 8.58
C SER A 145 -9.81 0.45 9.76
N GLN A 146 -9.02 -0.02 10.74
CA GLN A 146 -9.56 -0.68 11.92
C GLN A 146 -10.32 0.32 12.80
N ASN A 147 -9.80 1.53 12.96
CA ASN A 147 -10.43 2.58 13.78
C ASN A 147 -11.74 3.13 13.21
N LYS A 148 -12.08 2.78 11.97
CA LYS A 148 -13.37 3.14 11.33
C LYS A 148 -14.46 2.09 11.50
N GLN A 149 -14.11 0.89 11.94
CA GLN A 149 -15.06 -0.19 12.26
C GLN A 149 -15.61 0.00 13.68
#